data_AF-A0A438CM79-F1
#
_entry.id   AF-A0A438CM79-F1
#
_cell.length_a   1.000
_cell.length_b   1.000
_cell.length_c   1.000
_cell.angle_alpha   90.00
_cell.angle_beta   90.00
_cell.angle_gamma   90.00
#
_symmetry.space_group_name_H-M   'P 1'
#
loop_
_entity.id
_entity.type
_entity.pdbx_description
1 polymer ?
#
loop_
_entity_poly.entity_id
_entity_poly.type
_entity_poly.pdbx_seq_one_letter_code
_entity_poly.pdbx_strand_id
1 'polypeptide(L)'
;MRKSLIESHLEKINSNMAEEILITSWESHVGVACRGVNWDRHSLSELRAAVTCIGGPCLASICRHLAQDYRSWSSGMPDLLLWRFHEDYKGEAKLVEVKGPRDRLSEQQRAWLLLLMEYGFNVEVCKVGPASK
;
A
#
# COMPACT_ATOMS: atom_id res chain seq x y z
N MET A 1 5.98 -23.84 -1.35
CA MET A 1 4.89 -24.58 -0.69
C MET A 1 3.59 -23.80 -0.47
N ARG A 2 3.58 -22.46 -0.33
CA ARG A 2 2.33 -21.70 -0.04
C ARG A 2 1.64 -21.08 -1.26
N LYS A 3 2.06 -21.41 -2.48
CA LYS A 3 1.62 -20.73 -3.72
C LYS A 3 0.09 -20.71 -3.87
N SER A 4 -0.57 -21.87 -3.75
CA SER A 4 -2.04 -21.96 -3.88
C SER A 4 -2.80 -21.13 -2.84
N LEU A 5 -2.35 -21.16 -1.59
CA LEU A 5 -2.94 -20.36 -0.51
C LEU A 5 -2.77 -18.85 -0.75
N ILE A 6 -1.58 -18.45 -1.21
CA ILE A 6 -1.27 -17.06 -1.54
C ILE A 6 -2.14 -16.60 -2.71
N GLU A 7 -2.15 -17.31 -3.83
CA GLU A 7 -2.96 -16.89 -5.00
C GLU A 7 -4.45 -16.85 -4.66
N SER A 8 -4.97 -17.81 -3.91
CA SER A 8 -6.37 -17.76 -3.45
C SER A 8 -6.68 -16.54 -2.57
N HIS A 9 -5.76 -16.12 -1.70
CA HIS A 9 -5.94 -14.89 -0.92
C HIS A 9 -5.85 -13.64 -1.80
N LEU A 10 -4.92 -13.61 -2.75
CA LEU A 10 -4.76 -12.49 -3.67
C LEU A 10 -6.00 -12.33 -4.57
N GLU A 11 -6.62 -13.43 -5.01
CA GLU A 11 -7.88 -13.41 -5.76
C GLU A 11 -9.03 -12.83 -4.94
N LYS A 12 -9.12 -13.17 -3.64
CA LYS A 12 -10.12 -12.57 -2.74
C LYS A 12 -9.90 -11.06 -2.59
N ILE A 13 -8.66 -10.63 -2.37
CA ILE A 13 -8.31 -9.20 -2.28
C ILE A 13 -8.68 -8.48 -3.58
N ASN A 14 -8.35 -9.07 -4.73
CA ASN A 14 -8.68 -8.54 -6.05
C ASN A 14 -10.20 -8.42 -6.28
N SER A 15 -10.98 -9.31 -5.66
CA SER A 15 -12.44 -9.37 -5.74
C SER A 15 -13.15 -8.55 -4.65
N ASN A 16 -12.51 -7.46 -4.17
CA ASN A 16 -13.03 -6.53 -3.17
C ASN A 16 -13.30 -7.10 -1.77
N MET A 17 -12.71 -8.26 -1.41
CA MET A 17 -12.82 -8.80 -0.04
C MET A 17 -11.76 -8.23 0.92
N ALA A 18 -10.97 -7.26 0.48
CA ALA A 18 -9.82 -6.76 1.23
C ALA A 18 -10.21 -6.15 2.59
N GLU A 19 -11.30 -5.38 2.64
CA GLU A 19 -11.77 -4.75 3.89
C GLU A 19 -12.24 -5.81 4.89
N GLU A 20 -13.00 -6.82 4.43
CA GLU A 20 -13.45 -7.93 5.28
C GLU A 20 -12.27 -8.72 5.84
N ILE A 21 -11.30 -9.07 4.98
CA ILE A 21 -10.07 -9.76 5.39
C ILE A 21 -9.32 -8.96 6.45
N LEU A 22 -9.22 -7.63 6.28
CA LEU A 22 -8.59 -6.73 7.25
C LEU A 22 -9.31 -6.77 8.60
N ILE A 23 -10.64 -6.64 8.61
CA ILE A 23 -11.46 -6.63 9.83
C ILE A 23 -11.30 -7.96 10.57
N THR A 24 -11.53 -9.09 9.89
CA THR A 24 -11.41 -10.42 10.51
C THR A 24 -10.00 -10.66 11.04
N SER A 25 -8.97 -10.23 10.30
CA SER A 25 -7.58 -10.37 10.73
C SER A 25 -7.27 -9.53 11.97
N TRP A 26 -7.79 -8.30 12.03
CA TRP A 26 -7.64 -7.41 13.18
C TRP A 26 -8.28 -8.01 14.43
N GLU A 27 -9.56 -8.38 14.35
CA GLU A 27 -10.31 -8.93 15.48
C GLU A 27 -9.69 -10.22 16.03
N SER A 28 -9.12 -11.05 15.16
CA SER A 28 -8.55 -12.33 15.54
C SER A 28 -7.11 -12.25 16.07
N HIS A 29 -6.35 -11.20 15.72
CA HIS A 29 -4.90 -11.18 15.93
C HIS A 29 -4.34 -9.89 16.52
N VAL A 30 -5.16 -8.88 16.83
CA VAL A 30 -4.67 -7.63 17.42
C VAL A 30 -3.82 -7.93 18.67
N GLY A 31 -2.63 -7.32 18.73
CA GLY A 31 -1.65 -7.53 19.79
C GLY A 31 -0.71 -8.73 19.60
N VAL A 32 -0.95 -9.60 18.60
CA VAL A 32 -0.04 -10.71 18.27
C VAL A 32 1.16 -10.19 17.50
N ALA A 33 2.37 -10.55 17.94
CA ALA A 33 3.59 -10.19 17.23
C ALA A 33 3.61 -10.82 15.82
N CYS A 34 3.59 -9.97 14.79
CA CYS A 34 3.63 -10.37 13.39
C CYS A 34 4.62 -9.50 12.62
N ARG A 35 5.46 -10.12 11.78
CA ARG A 35 6.47 -9.39 11.02
C ARG A 35 5.78 -8.45 10.01
N GLY A 36 6.19 -7.18 10.02
CA GLY A 36 5.65 -6.17 9.11
C GLY A 36 4.35 -5.53 9.59
N VAL A 37 3.85 -5.90 10.77
CA VAL A 37 2.64 -5.33 11.37
C VAL A 37 3.02 -4.52 12.61
N ASN A 38 2.52 -3.28 12.69
CA ASN A 38 2.58 -2.45 13.88
C ASN A 38 1.14 -2.06 14.26
N TRP A 39 0.61 -2.69 15.30
CA TRP A 39 -0.78 -2.54 15.74
C TRP A 39 -1.10 -1.15 16.29
N ASP A 40 -0.09 -0.42 16.78
CA ASP A 40 -0.27 0.88 17.44
C ASP A 40 -0.15 2.05 16.46
N ARG A 41 0.19 1.79 15.19
CA ARG A 41 0.46 2.84 14.20
C ARG A 41 -0.80 3.50 13.65
N HIS A 42 -1.87 2.71 13.45
CA HIS A 42 -3.12 3.16 12.82
C HIS A 42 -4.31 2.43 13.44
N SER A 43 -5.44 3.13 13.52
CA SER A 43 -6.72 2.54 13.94
C SER A 43 -7.32 1.65 12.85
N LEU A 44 -8.18 0.70 13.24
CA LEU A 44 -8.91 -0.14 12.29
C LEU A 44 -9.74 0.71 11.31
N SER A 45 -10.36 1.80 11.76
CA SER A 45 -11.15 2.68 10.89
C SER A 45 -10.32 3.36 9.81
N GLU A 46 -9.10 3.81 10.13
CA GLU A 46 -8.18 4.41 9.15
C GLU A 46 -7.71 3.35 8.14
N LEU A 47 -7.38 2.15 8.61
CA LEU A 47 -6.95 1.06 7.74
C LEU A 47 -8.06 0.63 6.78
N ARG A 48 -9.32 0.55 7.26
CA ARG A 48 -10.49 0.27 6.41
C ARG A 48 -10.63 1.32 5.31
N ALA A 49 -10.61 2.60 5.68
CA ALA A 49 -10.70 3.70 4.73
C ALA A 49 -9.58 3.64 3.67
N ALA A 50 -8.34 3.40 4.10
CA ALA A 50 -7.20 3.27 3.20
C ALA A 50 -7.35 2.09 2.23
N VAL A 51 -7.74 0.90 2.71
CA VAL A 51 -7.95 -0.29 1.86
C VAL A 51 -9.06 -0.05 0.84
N THR A 52 -10.17 0.57 1.24
CA THR A 52 -11.26 0.92 0.33
C THR A 52 -10.81 1.91 -0.74
N CYS A 53 -9.99 2.91 -0.39
CA CYS A 53 -9.49 3.90 -1.34
C CYS A 53 -8.39 3.35 -2.28
N ILE A 54 -7.56 2.41 -1.82
CA ILE A 54 -6.53 1.77 -2.64
C ILE A 54 -7.15 0.85 -3.70
N GLY A 55 -8.22 0.15 -3.33
CA GLY A 55 -8.90 -0.82 -4.18
C GLY A 55 -8.20 -2.19 -4.25
N GLY A 56 -9.00 -3.21 -4.55
CA GLY A 56 -8.58 -4.62 -4.54
C GLY A 56 -7.39 -4.93 -5.46
N PRO A 57 -7.43 -4.59 -6.77
CA PRO A 57 -6.36 -4.95 -7.71
C PRO A 57 -4.98 -4.41 -7.33
N CYS A 58 -4.90 -3.13 -6.94
CA CYS A 58 -3.64 -2.55 -6.52
C CYS A 58 -3.13 -3.21 -5.23
N LEU A 59 -3.99 -3.37 -4.23
CA LEU A 59 -3.59 -4.01 -2.98
C LEU A 59 -3.11 -5.46 -3.19
N ALA A 60 -3.80 -6.22 -4.04
CA ALA A 60 -3.37 -7.57 -4.42
C ALA A 60 -1.98 -7.56 -5.09
N SER A 61 -1.68 -6.58 -5.94
CA SER A 61 -0.36 -6.46 -6.56
C SER A 61 0.76 -6.24 -5.53
N ILE A 62 0.53 -5.36 -4.54
CA ILE A 62 1.47 -5.06 -3.46
C ILE A 62 1.70 -6.33 -2.62
N CYS A 63 0.62 -6.98 -2.19
CA CYS A 63 0.69 -8.21 -1.42
C CYS A 63 1.41 -9.34 -2.18
N ARG A 64 1.21 -9.46 -3.51
CA ARG A 64 1.89 -10.45 -4.34
C ARG A 64 3.41 -10.27 -4.31
N HIS A 65 3.89 -9.04 -4.51
CA HIS A 65 5.33 -8.75 -4.54
C HIS A 65 5.98 -8.97 -3.17
N LEU A 66 5.31 -8.55 -2.10
CA LEU A 66 5.76 -8.82 -0.73
C LEU A 66 5.78 -10.32 -0.42
N ALA A 67 4.82 -11.10 -0.92
CA ALA A 67 4.77 -12.54 -0.69
C ALA A 67 5.80 -13.33 -1.51
N GLN A 68 6.15 -12.85 -2.70
CA GLN A 68 7.12 -13.49 -3.60
C GLN A 68 8.57 -13.22 -3.16
N ASP A 69 8.90 -11.98 -2.81
CA ASP A 69 10.23 -11.62 -2.31
C ASP A 69 10.16 -10.47 -1.29
N TYR A 70 9.77 -10.82 -0.07
CA TYR A 70 9.68 -9.86 1.03
C TYR A 70 11.01 -9.13 1.27
N ARG A 71 12.16 -9.77 1.05
CA ARG A 71 13.46 -9.16 1.36
C ARG A 71 13.70 -7.95 0.46
N SER A 72 13.44 -8.09 -0.84
CA SER A 72 13.63 -7.02 -1.82
C SER A 72 12.53 -5.97 -1.72
N TRP A 73 11.27 -6.41 -1.55
CA TRP A 73 10.12 -5.51 -1.60
C TRP A 73 9.74 -4.87 -0.24
N SER A 74 10.33 -5.29 0.88
CA SER A 74 10.05 -4.67 2.20
C SER A 74 10.63 -3.25 2.38
N SER A 75 11.31 -2.71 1.38
CA SER A 75 11.89 -1.36 1.38
C SER A 75 11.53 -0.61 0.11
N GLY A 76 11.66 0.73 0.14
CA GLY A 76 11.45 1.59 -1.02
C GLY A 76 9.99 1.87 -1.39
N MET A 77 9.03 1.48 -0.55
CA MET A 77 7.64 1.93 -0.65
C MET A 77 7.60 3.47 -0.55
N PRO A 78 6.75 4.18 -1.32
CA PRO A 78 6.65 5.63 -1.24
C PRO A 78 6.32 6.14 0.16
N ASP A 79 6.84 7.32 0.50
CA ASP A 79 6.78 7.89 1.85
C ASP A 79 5.35 8.12 2.36
N LEU A 80 4.45 8.57 1.49
CA LEU A 80 3.11 8.98 1.85
C LEU A 80 2.06 8.19 1.09
N LEU A 81 1.04 7.73 1.81
CA LEU A 81 -0.25 7.33 1.24
C LEU A 81 -1.27 8.42 1.56
N LEU A 82 -1.75 9.08 0.52
CA LEU A 82 -2.86 10.02 0.59
C LEU A 82 -4.12 9.29 0.15
N TRP A 83 -5.23 9.52 0.83
CA TRP A 83 -6.52 8.98 0.43
C TRP A 83 -7.63 9.97 0.75
N ARG A 84 -8.72 9.90 -0.02
CA ARG A 84 -9.93 10.68 0.21
C ARG A 84 -11.15 9.93 -0.29
N PHE A 85 -12.30 10.25 0.29
CA PHE A 85 -13.59 9.93 -0.31
C PHE A 85 -14.12 11.16 -1.03
N HIS A 86 -14.70 10.94 -2.21
CA HIS A 86 -15.48 11.94 -2.92
C HIS A 86 -16.91 11.99 -2.38
N GLU A 87 -17.67 13.01 -2.81
CA GLU A 87 -19.08 13.18 -2.42
C GLU A 87 -19.96 11.98 -2.82
N ASP A 88 -19.59 11.25 -3.88
CA ASP A 88 -20.27 10.03 -4.33
C ASP A 88 -19.77 8.75 -3.64
N TYR A 89 -19.07 8.90 -2.51
CA TYR A 89 -18.44 7.82 -1.72
C TYR A 89 -17.39 7.00 -2.47
N LYS A 90 -16.93 7.44 -3.65
CA LYS A 90 -15.79 6.81 -4.30
C LYS A 90 -14.51 7.14 -3.55
N GLY A 91 -13.72 6.12 -3.26
CA GLY A 91 -12.39 6.28 -2.70
C GLY A 91 -11.36 6.59 -3.79
N GLU A 92 -10.43 7.47 -3.49
CA GLU A 92 -9.23 7.73 -4.28
C GLU A 92 -8.01 7.62 -3.37
N ALA A 93 -6.96 6.95 -3.83
CA ALA A 93 -5.67 6.92 -3.15
C ALA A 93 -4.54 7.35 -4.09
N LYS A 94 -3.51 7.97 -3.50
CA LYS A 94 -2.28 8.38 -4.16
C LYS A 94 -1.08 8.04 -3.28
N LEU A 95 -0.05 7.45 -3.85
CA LEU A 95 1.23 7.24 -3.19
C LEU A 95 2.23 8.31 -3.65
N VAL A 96 2.89 8.96 -2.70
CA VAL A 96 3.80 10.08 -2.98
C VAL A 96 5.16 9.78 -2.37
N GLU A 97 6.19 9.83 -3.21
CA GLU A 97 7.58 9.77 -2.80
C GLU A 97 8.13 11.20 -2.72
N VAL A 98 8.60 11.61 -1.55
CA VAL A 98 9.06 12.98 -1.31
C VAL A 98 10.58 13.04 -1.49
N LYS A 99 11.04 14.01 -2.28
CA LYS A 99 12.47 14.21 -2.54
C LYS A 99 12.88 15.63 -2.22
N GLY A 100 13.89 15.77 -1.36
CA GLY A 100 14.56 17.04 -1.14
C GLY A 100 15.39 17.48 -2.35
N PRO A 101 15.98 18.68 -2.32
CA PRO A 101 16.64 19.30 -3.48
C PRO A 101 17.78 18.49 -4.09
N ARG A 102 18.42 17.64 -3.28
CA ARG A 102 19.58 16.83 -3.68
C ARG A 102 19.28 15.33 -3.72
N ASP A 103 18.05 14.94 -3.39
CA ASP A 103 17.70 13.54 -3.30
C ASP A 103 17.34 12.97 -4.66
N ARG A 104 17.68 11.70 -4.85
CA ARG A 104 17.32 10.93 -6.03
C ARG A 104 16.51 9.72 -5.60
N LEU A 105 15.68 9.22 -6.52
CA LEU A 105 15.04 7.92 -6.35
C LEU A 105 16.12 6.83 -6.29
N SER A 106 16.03 5.95 -5.30
CA SER A 106 16.79 4.70 -5.31
C SER A 106 16.23 3.75 -6.37
N GLU A 107 17.00 2.75 -6.77
CA GLU A 107 16.52 1.73 -7.73
C GLU A 107 15.28 0.98 -7.19
N GLN A 108 15.24 0.70 -5.87
CA GLN A 108 14.08 0.05 -5.26
C GLN A 108 12.83 0.94 -5.26
N GLN A 109 12.98 2.25 -5.05
CA GLN A 109 11.88 3.20 -5.16
C GLN A 109 11.36 3.29 -6.60
N ARG A 110 12.26 3.31 -7.58
CA ARG A 110 11.86 3.25 -9.00
C ARG A 110 11.10 1.97 -9.32
N ALA A 111 11.55 0.82 -8.82
CA ALA A 111 10.86 -0.45 -9.00
C ALA A 111 9.44 -0.42 -8.42
N TRP A 112 9.26 0.13 -7.21
CA TRP A 112 7.93 0.35 -6.63
C TRP A 112 7.06 1.27 -7.47
N LEU A 113 7.58 2.41 -7.91
CA LEU A 113 6.81 3.36 -8.72
C LEU A 113 6.36 2.74 -10.05
N LEU A 114 7.25 2.03 -10.75
CA LEU A 114 6.92 1.35 -12.00
C LEU A 114 5.84 0.28 -11.80
N LEU A 115 5.97 -0.52 -10.75
CA LEU A 115 4.98 -1.53 -10.40
C LEU A 115 3.61 -0.90 -10.11
N LEU A 116 3.58 0.14 -9.28
CA LEU A 116 2.33 0.82 -8.92
C LEU A 116 1.65 1.44 -10.14
N MET A 117 2.42 2.05 -11.05
CA MET A 117 1.91 2.58 -12.32
C MET A 117 1.36 1.49 -13.24
N GLU A 118 2.01 0.32 -13.31
CA GLU A 118 1.55 -0.83 -14.10
C GLU A 118 0.14 -1.30 -13.67
N TYR A 119 -0.14 -1.26 -12.37
CA TYR A 119 -1.45 -1.60 -11.80
C TYR A 119 -2.42 -0.41 -11.75
N GLY A 120 -2.10 0.69 -12.43
CA GLY A 120 -2.97 1.87 -12.57
C GLY A 120 -3.08 2.73 -11.32
N PHE A 121 -2.18 2.56 -10.35
CA PHE A 121 -2.20 3.32 -9.12
C PHE A 121 -1.66 4.75 -9.33
N ASN A 122 -2.29 5.73 -8.70
CA ASN A 122 -1.86 7.12 -8.78
C ASN A 122 -0.58 7.30 -7.95
N VAL A 123 0.54 7.55 -8.61
CA VAL A 123 1.84 7.79 -7.96
C VAL A 123 2.47 9.09 -8.38
N GLU A 124 3.17 9.74 -7.45
CA GLU A 124 3.82 11.02 -7.72
C GLU A 124 5.16 11.13 -6.99
N VAL A 125 6.11 11.86 -7.60
CA VAL A 125 7.35 12.26 -6.94
C VAL A 125 7.25 13.73 -6.58
N CYS A 126 7.09 14.03 -5.30
CA CYS A 126 6.99 15.39 -4.79
C CYS A 126 8.38 15.95 -4.52
N LYS A 127 8.85 16.88 -5.38
CA LYS A 127 10.12 17.57 -5.17
C LYS A 127 9.91 18.80 -4.29
N VAL A 128 10.55 18.80 -3.13
CA VAL A 128 10.51 19.92 -2.18
C VAL A 128 11.78 20.74 -2.32
N GLY A 129 11.60 22.04 -2.54
CA GLY A 129 12.68 23.01 -2.67
C GLY A 129 12.47 24.21 -1.73
N PRO A 130 13.53 24.99 -1.46
CA PRO A 130 13.35 26.28 -0.80
C PRO A 130 12.37 27.14 -1.60
N ALA A 131 11.53 27.89 -0.90
CA ALA A 131 10.64 28.86 -1.53
C ALA A 131 11.47 29.82 -2.40
N SER A 132 11.00 30.06 -3.63
CA SER A 132 11.60 31.10 -4.46
C SER A 132 11.37 32.44 -3.75
N LYS A 133 12.44 33.22 -3.57
CA LYS A 133 12.36 34.58 -3.01
C LYS A 133 11.63 35.51 -3.95
#